data_AF-A0A3D5ZP08-F1
#
_entry.id   AF-A0A3D5ZP08-F1
#
_cell.length_a   1.000
_cell.length_b   1.000
_cell.length_c   1.000
_cell.angle_alpha   90.00
_cell.angle_beta   90.00
_cell.angle_gamma   90.00
#
_symmetry.space_group_name_H-M   'P 1'
#
loop_
_entity.id
_entity.type
_entity.pdbx_description
1 polymer ?
#
loop_
_entity_poly.entity_id
_entity_poly.type
_entity_poly.pdbx_seq_one_letter_code
_entity_poly.pdbx_strand_id
1 'polypeptide(L)'
;LANKETLVCGGNLVTSSKTRAHLYPVDSEHAAIRQCLVGNTSADIDKILLTASGGPFYDYNPLDLSDVTPEQALAHPNWTMGDKITVDSATMMNKALEVVEASYLFGVPTDKIKIIVHRQSLVHSMVQFSDGSVVAQLAAPNMQLPILQALLGYNEPAVSPKMDFDKTVGITFQPCDFTRFPCAKLGYEIGDYPPLSATVMNAANDECVDAFLHRGLCFTSFYNIIKQTIDNFADMTRGEELTVENIKKFDRIARIYARNAVLGE
;
A
#
# COMPACT_ATOMS: atom_id res chain seq x y z
N LEU A 1 4.63 1.54 -13.54
CA LEU A 1 4.55 0.36 -12.65
C LEU A 1 3.24 0.46 -11.89
N ALA A 2 2.33 -0.48 -12.11
CA ALA A 2 1.05 -0.58 -11.38
C ALA A 2 1.07 -1.72 -10.33
N ASN A 3 1.94 -2.71 -10.52
CA ASN A 3 2.11 -3.81 -9.57
C ASN A 3 3.06 -3.36 -8.46
N LYS A 4 2.48 -3.01 -7.30
CA LYS A 4 3.22 -2.53 -6.12
C LYS A 4 4.10 -3.62 -5.52
N GLU A 5 3.64 -4.87 -5.57
CA GLU A 5 4.31 -6.04 -5.01
C GLU A 5 5.72 -6.22 -5.60
N THR A 6 5.89 -5.97 -6.91
CA THR A 6 7.21 -6.00 -7.57
C THR A 6 8.18 -5.03 -6.91
N LEU A 7 7.74 -3.81 -6.57
CA LEU A 7 8.60 -2.81 -5.94
C LEU A 7 8.78 -3.07 -4.44
N VAL A 8 7.76 -3.56 -3.75
CA VAL A 8 7.87 -3.97 -2.34
C VAL A 8 8.89 -5.09 -2.17
N CYS A 9 8.81 -6.14 -2.99
CA CYS A 9 9.73 -7.27 -2.91
C CYS A 9 11.12 -6.95 -3.49
N GLY A 10 11.15 -6.17 -4.58
CA GLY A 10 12.38 -5.85 -5.30
C GLY A 10 13.15 -4.66 -4.74
N GLY A 11 12.51 -3.76 -3.99
CA GLY A 11 13.11 -2.59 -3.35
C GLY A 11 14.18 -1.88 -4.18
N ASN A 12 15.39 -1.81 -3.63
CA ASN A 12 16.53 -1.15 -4.29
C ASN A 12 17.00 -1.82 -5.59
N LEU A 13 16.72 -3.11 -5.79
CA LEU A 13 17.00 -3.79 -7.06
C LEU A 13 16.17 -3.17 -8.20
N VAL A 14 14.91 -2.81 -7.93
CA VAL A 14 14.04 -2.15 -8.90
C VAL A 14 14.42 -0.68 -9.05
N THR A 15 14.61 0.04 -7.95
CA THR A 15 14.86 1.50 -8.02
C THR A 15 16.23 1.86 -8.57
N SER A 16 17.26 1.03 -8.40
CA SER A 16 18.59 1.25 -8.99
C SER A 16 18.57 1.25 -10.53
N SER A 17 17.57 0.59 -11.14
CA SER A 17 17.35 0.60 -12.59
C SER A 17 16.87 1.95 -13.15
N LYS A 18 16.42 2.89 -12.29
CA LYS A 18 16.01 4.25 -12.67
C LYS A 18 17.11 5.04 -13.39
N THR A 19 18.37 4.64 -13.26
CA THR A 19 19.51 5.22 -14.00
C THR A 19 19.45 4.96 -15.51
N ARG A 20 18.67 3.96 -15.95
CA ARG A 20 18.56 3.52 -17.35
C ARG A 20 17.17 3.69 -17.96
N ALA A 21 16.14 3.94 -17.14
CA ALA A 21 14.76 4.09 -17.58
C ALA A 21 13.93 4.92 -16.58
N HIS A 22 12.84 5.53 -17.07
CA HIS A 22 11.89 6.21 -16.19
C HIS A 22 10.96 5.20 -15.50
N LEU A 23 10.85 5.30 -14.17
CA LEU A 23 9.87 4.55 -13.37
C LEU A 23 8.70 5.45 -12.98
N TYR A 24 7.63 5.39 -13.77
CA TYR A 24 6.39 6.12 -13.49
C TYR A 24 5.42 5.26 -12.67
N PRO A 25 4.97 5.73 -11.49
CA PRO A 25 3.94 5.05 -10.72
C PRO A 25 2.58 5.17 -11.41
N VAL A 26 1.83 4.07 -11.45
CA VAL A 26 0.45 4.03 -11.95
C VAL A 26 -0.54 3.89 -10.79
N ASP A 27 -0.08 3.43 -9.63
CA ASP A 27 -0.89 3.46 -8.41
C ASP A 27 -1.29 4.91 -8.07
N SER A 28 -2.57 5.11 -7.73
CA SER A 28 -3.22 6.43 -7.70
C SER A 28 -2.53 7.38 -6.73
N GLU A 29 -2.20 6.87 -5.55
CA GLU A 29 -1.58 7.60 -4.46
C GLU A 29 -0.18 8.10 -4.86
N HIS A 30 0.63 7.25 -5.48
CA HIS A 30 1.99 7.60 -5.86
C HIS A 30 2.03 8.45 -7.14
N ALA A 31 1.09 8.26 -8.06
CA ALA A 31 0.90 9.18 -9.18
C ALA A 31 0.52 10.59 -8.69
N ALA A 32 -0.33 10.67 -7.65
CA ALA A 32 -0.67 11.91 -6.98
C ALA A 32 0.53 12.57 -6.29
N ILE A 33 1.31 11.80 -5.51
CA ILE A 33 2.55 12.30 -4.88
C ILE A 33 3.50 12.85 -5.94
N ARG A 34 3.69 12.14 -7.06
CA ARG A 34 4.58 12.60 -8.14
C ARG A 34 4.10 13.92 -8.75
N GLN A 35 2.79 14.12 -8.93
CA GLN A 35 2.24 15.40 -9.36
C GLN A 35 2.50 16.51 -8.34
N CYS A 36 2.35 16.24 -7.05
CA CYS A 36 2.65 17.22 -5.99
C CYS A 36 4.13 17.63 -5.98
N LEU A 37 5.04 16.78 -6.46
CA LEU A 37 6.47 17.04 -6.54
C LEU A 37 6.89 17.80 -7.80
N VAL A 38 5.99 18.07 -8.75
CA VAL A 38 6.35 18.85 -9.95
C VAL A 38 6.80 20.25 -9.53
N GLY A 39 8.03 20.62 -9.89
CA GLY A 39 8.64 21.89 -9.52
C GLY A 39 9.32 21.91 -8.15
N ASN A 40 9.32 20.80 -7.40
CA ASN A 40 9.97 20.65 -6.10
C ASN A 40 10.96 19.47 -6.12
N THR A 41 11.89 19.42 -5.17
CA THR A 41 12.80 18.27 -5.02
C THR A 41 12.32 17.34 -3.91
N SER A 42 12.74 16.06 -3.97
CA SER A 42 12.46 15.13 -2.86
C SER A 42 13.15 15.52 -1.55
N ALA A 43 14.19 16.35 -1.62
CA ALA A 43 14.86 16.89 -0.44
C ALA A 43 13.97 17.87 0.35
N ASP A 44 12.96 18.45 -0.30
CA ASP A 44 12.04 19.39 0.32
C ASP A 44 10.90 18.69 1.07
N ILE A 45 10.77 17.35 0.94
CA ILE A 45 9.70 16.57 1.58
C ILE A 45 9.96 16.47 3.09
N ASP A 46 9.06 17.09 3.86
CA ASP A 46 8.96 16.85 5.30
C ASP A 46 8.19 15.55 5.58
N LYS A 47 7.01 15.40 4.95
CA LYS A 47 6.12 14.24 5.14
C LYS A 47 5.29 13.94 3.90
N ILE A 48 5.13 12.67 3.58
CA ILE A 48 4.11 12.20 2.62
C ILE A 48 2.83 11.89 3.42
N LEU A 49 1.69 12.40 2.96
CA LEU A 49 0.38 12.06 3.52
C LEU A 49 -0.32 11.12 2.54
N LEU A 50 -0.18 9.83 2.81
CA LEU A 50 -0.70 8.75 1.97
C LEU A 50 -2.18 8.53 2.32
N THR A 51 -3.08 8.89 1.41
CA THR A 51 -4.51 8.76 1.68
C THR A 51 -5.00 7.33 1.51
N ALA A 52 -5.93 6.92 2.35
CA ALA A 52 -6.59 5.63 2.28
C ALA A 52 -8.09 5.80 2.21
N SER A 53 -8.78 4.97 1.42
CA SER A 53 -10.24 4.93 1.49
C SER A 53 -10.71 4.49 2.88
N GLY A 54 -9.97 3.62 3.56
CA GLY A 54 -10.36 2.96 4.82
C GLY A 54 -11.12 1.63 4.62
N GLY A 55 -11.35 1.21 3.38
CA GLY A 55 -12.02 -0.05 3.06
C GLY A 55 -13.49 -0.12 3.50
N PRO A 56 -14.16 -1.28 3.38
CA PRO A 56 -15.56 -1.46 3.77
C PRO A 56 -15.81 -1.32 5.28
N PHE A 57 -14.80 -1.58 6.13
CA PHE A 57 -15.01 -1.76 7.57
C PHE A 57 -14.70 -0.53 8.43
N TYR A 58 -14.28 0.60 7.85
CA TYR A 58 -13.92 1.78 8.65
C TYR A 58 -15.09 2.33 9.48
N ASP A 59 -16.30 2.36 8.91
CA ASP A 59 -17.51 2.92 9.53
C ASP A 59 -18.33 1.88 10.29
N TYR A 60 -17.90 0.61 10.31
CA TYR A 60 -18.61 -0.42 11.07
C TYR A 60 -18.57 -0.04 12.56
N ASN A 61 -19.67 -0.26 13.28
CA ASN A 61 -19.73 -0.12 14.75
C ASN A 61 -18.52 -0.89 15.37
N PRO A 62 -17.97 -0.51 16.55
CA PRO A 62 -16.91 -1.24 17.28
C PRO A 62 -17.14 -2.74 17.58
N LEU A 63 -18.00 -3.45 16.83
CA LEU A 63 -18.20 -4.88 16.88
C LEU A 63 -17.09 -5.62 16.14
N ASP A 64 -16.82 -6.79 16.69
CA ASP A 64 -15.74 -7.70 16.38
C ASP A 64 -15.62 -7.98 14.88
N LEU A 65 -14.44 -7.69 14.31
CA LEU A 65 -14.13 -8.02 12.92
C LEU A 65 -13.88 -9.54 12.74
N SER A 66 -13.96 -10.34 13.81
CA SER A 66 -13.75 -11.79 13.75
C SER A 66 -14.71 -12.52 12.81
N ASP A 67 -15.95 -12.04 12.70
CA ASP A 67 -17.02 -12.70 11.94
C ASP A 67 -17.22 -12.13 10.52
N VAL A 68 -16.39 -11.19 10.07
CA VAL A 68 -16.57 -10.62 8.72
C VAL A 68 -16.26 -11.64 7.64
N THR A 69 -17.10 -11.66 6.61
CA THR A 69 -16.98 -12.65 5.51
C THR A 69 -16.22 -12.08 4.31
N PRO A 70 -15.73 -12.96 3.41
CA PRO A 70 -15.16 -12.53 2.13
C PRO A 70 -16.11 -11.63 1.33
N GLU A 71 -17.40 -11.96 1.29
CA GLU A 71 -18.38 -11.17 0.54
C GLU A 71 -18.51 -9.74 1.09
N GLN A 72 -18.42 -9.57 2.42
CA GLN A 72 -18.44 -8.25 3.04
C GLN A 72 -17.14 -7.47 2.75
N ALA A 73 -15.99 -8.16 2.75
CA ALA A 73 -14.71 -7.54 2.42
C ALA A 73 -14.65 -7.10 0.94
N LEU A 74 -15.25 -7.86 0.04
CA LEU A 74 -15.31 -7.57 -1.40
C LEU A 74 -16.26 -6.40 -1.76
N ALA A 75 -17.10 -5.95 -0.83
CA ALA A 75 -18.04 -4.84 -1.03
C ALA A 75 -17.38 -3.46 -0.81
N HIS A 76 -16.37 -3.12 -1.60
CA HIS A 76 -15.63 -1.86 -1.45
C HIS A 76 -16.48 -0.61 -1.78
N PRO A 77 -16.42 0.48 -0.97
CA PRO A 77 -17.32 1.62 -1.11
C PRO A 77 -17.11 2.47 -2.38
N ASN A 78 -15.86 2.61 -2.84
CA ASN A 78 -15.50 3.59 -3.86
C ASN A 78 -14.98 3.01 -5.19
N TRP A 79 -14.61 1.73 -5.22
CA TRP A 79 -13.78 1.17 -6.29
C TRP A 79 -14.26 -0.23 -6.66
N THR A 80 -14.22 -0.55 -7.95
CA THR A 80 -14.38 -1.91 -8.48
C THR A 80 -12.99 -2.43 -8.84
N MET A 81 -12.51 -3.44 -8.13
CA MET A 81 -11.14 -3.94 -8.23
C MET A 81 -11.12 -5.47 -8.15
N GLY A 82 -9.96 -6.09 -8.37
CA GLY A 82 -9.80 -7.54 -8.16
C GLY A 82 -9.87 -7.94 -6.69
N ASP A 83 -10.15 -9.22 -6.42
CA ASP A 83 -10.43 -9.71 -5.07
C ASP A 83 -9.26 -9.46 -4.09
N LYS A 84 -8.02 -9.73 -4.52
CA LYS A 84 -6.82 -9.56 -3.67
C LYS A 84 -6.66 -8.13 -3.15
N ILE A 85 -6.63 -7.15 -4.06
CA ILE A 85 -6.50 -5.74 -3.68
C ILE A 85 -7.71 -5.25 -2.87
N THR A 86 -8.88 -5.83 -3.09
CA THR A 86 -10.09 -5.49 -2.35
C THR A 86 -10.01 -5.97 -0.90
N VAL A 87 -9.55 -7.21 -0.66
CA VAL A 87 -9.27 -7.72 0.69
C VAL A 87 -8.13 -6.94 1.36
N ASP A 88 -7.04 -6.65 0.63
CA ASP A 88 -5.95 -5.82 1.15
C ASP A 88 -6.42 -4.41 1.56
N SER A 89 -7.37 -3.83 0.81
CA SER A 89 -7.99 -2.55 1.17
C SER A 89 -8.80 -2.67 2.46
N ALA A 90 -9.52 -3.79 2.64
CA ALA A 90 -10.31 -4.04 3.83
C ALA A 90 -9.45 -4.22 5.09
N THR A 91 -8.31 -4.92 5.00
CA THR A 91 -7.36 -5.10 6.11
C THR A 91 -6.45 -3.89 6.32
N MET A 92 -6.45 -2.93 5.39
CA MET A 92 -5.43 -1.88 5.22
C MET A 92 -4.01 -2.39 4.95
N MET A 93 -3.83 -3.68 4.63
CA MET A 93 -2.56 -4.20 4.15
C MET A 93 -2.16 -3.53 2.82
N ASN A 94 -3.14 -3.12 2.00
CA ASN A 94 -2.87 -2.35 0.79
C ASN A 94 -2.05 -1.09 1.12
N LYS A 95 -2.41 -0.37 2.18
CA LYS A 95 -1.67 0.84 2.58
C LYS A 95 -0.31 0.52 3.19
N ALA A 96 -0.15 -0.61 3.87
CA ALA A 96 1.17 -1.05 4.34
C ALA A 96 2.12 -1.29 3.16
N LEU A 97 1.67 -1.97 2.10
CA LEU A 97 2.45 -2.16 0.88
C LEU A 97 2.78 -0.83 0.20
N GLU A 98 1.82 0.08 0.12
CA GLU A 98 2.02 1.38 -0.52
C GLU A 98 2.92 2.34 0.28
N VAL A 99 3.01 2.21 1.61
CA VAL A 99 4.00 2.91 2.43
C VAL A 99 5.42 2.49 2.02
N VAL A 100 5.66 1.18 1.90
CA VAL A 100 6.95 0.64 1.45
C VAL A 100 7.25 1.08 0.01
N GLU A 101 6.24 1.02 -0.85
CA GLU A 101 6.35 1.44 -2.24
C GLU A 101 6.73 2.93 -2.35
N ALA A 102 6.04 3.81 -1.61
CA ALA A 102 6.31 5.24 -1.58
C ALA A 102 7.72 5.53 -1.04
N SER A 103 8.18 4.78 -0.03
CA SER A 103 9.54 4.92 0.50
C SER A 103 10.59 4.72 -0.60
N TYR A 104 10.45 3.64 -1.39
CA TYR A 104 11.35 3.36 -2.52
C TYR A 104 11.16 4.31 -3.70
N LEU A 105 9.93 4.71 -4.02
CA LEU A 105 9.65 5.61 -5.15
C LEU A 105 10.25 6.98 -4.94
N PHE A 106 10.12 7.54 -3.73
CA PHE A 106 10.43 8.93 -3.42
C PHE A 106 11.67 9.11 -2.54
N GLY A 107 12.31 8.01 -2.11
CA GLY A 107 13.57 8.07 -1.35
C GLY A 107 13.39 8.65 0.06
N VAL A 108 12.24 8.43 0.68
CA VAL A 108 11.93 8.87 2.05
C VAL A 108 11.78 7.65 2.95
N PRO A 109 12.22 7.70 4.23
CA PRO A 109 11.99 6.61 5.17
C PRO A 109 10.49 6.43 5.46
N THR A 110 10.09 5.21 5.87
CA THR A 110 8.67 4.85 6.08
C THR A 110 8.01 5.67 7.18
N ASP A 111 8.76 6.10 8.20
CA ASP A 111 8.31 6.98 9.29
C ASP A 111 7.91 8.40 8.82
N LYS A 112 8.41 8.83 7.66
CA LYS A 112 8.00 10.07 6.97
C LYS A 112 6.74 9.90 6.10
N ILE A 113 6.08 8.74 6.10
CA ILE A 113 4.90 8.47 5.28
C ILE A 113 3.70 8.21 6.18
N LYS A 114 2.84 9.21 6.37
CA LYS A 114 1.68 9.10 7.26
C LYS A 114 0.44 8.64 6.50
N ILE A 115 -0.13 7.50 6.90
CA ILE A 115 -1.45 7.07 6.43
C ILE A 115 -2.52 8.00 7.01
N ILE A 116 -3.38 8.54 6.15
CA ILE A 116 -4.54 9.37 6.51
C ILE A 116 -5.79 8.79 5.83
N VAL A 117 -6.86 8.58 6.59
CA VAL A 117 -8.12 8.09 6.01
C VAL A 117 -8.89 9.25 5.38
N HIS A 118 -9.22 9.11 4.10
CA HIS A 118 -10.00 10.03 3.29
C HIS A 118 -11.09 9.23 2.56
N ARG A 119 -12.26 9.09 3.19
CA ARG A 119 -13.36 8.23 2.73
C ARG A 119 -13.86 8.59 1.34
N GLN A 120 -13.75 9.85 0.91
CA GLN A 120 -14.27 10.31 -0.37
C GLN A 120 -13.40 9.95 -1.57
N SER A 121 -12.13 9.57 -1.35
CA SER A 121 -11.17 9.24 -2.42
C SER A 121 -11.07 10.31 -3.53
N LEU A 122 -11.16 11.58 -3.15
CA LEU A 122 -11.03 12.73 -4.06
C LEU A 122 -9.63 13.32 -4.01
N VAL A 123 -9.07 13.40 -2.81
CA VAL A 123 -7.65 13.70 -2.58
C VAL A 123 -6.91 12.37 -2.61
N HIS A 124 -6.09 12.15 -3.65
CA HIS A 124 -5.42 10.86 -3.88
C HIS A 124 -4.10 10.73 -3.13
N SER A 125 -3.46 11.84 -2.77
CA SER A 125 -2.38 11.93 -1.77
C SER A 125 -1.90 13.38 -1.64
N MET A 126 -1.07 13.64 -0.64
CA MET A 126 -0.51 14.97 -0.40
C MET A 126 0.97 14.88 -0.01
N VAL A 127 1.68 15.98 -0.24
CA VAL A 127 3.08 16.16 0.18
C VAL A 127 3.16 17.41 1.05
N GLN A 128 3.65 17.24 2.27
CA GLN A 128 4.01 18.32 3.18
C GLN A 128 5.49 18.66 2.98
N PHE A 129 5.77 19.93 2.77
CA PHE A 129 7.12 20.46 2.57
C PHE A 129 7.69 21.08 3.85
N SER A 130 9.01 21.28 3.88
CA SER A 130 9.76 21.83 5.01
C SER A 130 9.38 23.26 5.39
N ASP A 131 8.75 24.01 4.48
CA ASP A 131 8.19 25.36 4.74
C ASP A 131 6.80 25.33 5.40
N GLY A 132 6.24 24.13 5.64
CA GLY A 132 4.93 23.92 6.22
C GLY A 132 3.77 23.92 5.22
N SER A 133 4.04 24.17 3.92
CA SER A 133 3.04 24.06 2.88
C SER A 133 2.65 22.59 2.62
N VAL A 134 1.41 22.38 2.18
CA VAL A 134 0.92 21.06 1.77
C VAL A 134 0.34 21.18 0.38
N VAL A 135 0.85 20.37 -0.55
CA VAL A 135 0.29 20.25 -1.90
C VAL A 135 -0.47 18.93 -1.99
N ALA A 136 -1.72 19.02 -2.40
CA ALA A 136 -2.63 17.89 -2.56
C ALA A 136 -3.02 17.73 -4.03
N GLN A 137 -3.05 16.49 -4.52
CA GLN A 137 -3.60 16.19 -5.83
C GLN A 137 -5.05 15.72 -5.68
N LEU A 138 -5.96 16.42 -6.36
CA LEU A 138 -7.39 16.12 -6.37
C LEU A 138 -7.81 15.67 -7.76
N ALA A 139 -8.58 14.58 -7.84
CA ALA A 139 -9.23 14.13 -9.07
C ALA A 139 -10.42 13.22 -8.75
N ALA A 140 -11.31 13.03 -9.72
CA ALA A 140 -12.30 11.96 -9.64
C ALA A 140 -11.60 10.60 -9.42
N PRO A 141 -12.17 9.67 -8.63
CA PRO A 141 -11.59 8.35 -8.39
C PRO A 141 -11.65 7.49 -9.66
N ASN A 142 -10.66 7.69 -10.54
CA ASN A 142 -10.60 7.05 -11.85
C ASN A 142 -9.15 6.79 -12.27
N MET A 143 -8.82 5.51 -12.48
CA MET A 143 -7.47 5.07 -12.86
C MET A 143 -7.02 5.53 -14.25
N GLN A 144 -7.92 6.03 -15.11
CA GLN A 144 -7.52 6.60 -16.40
C GLN A 144 -6.49 7.72 -16.24
N LEU A 145 -6.64 8.57 -15.21
CA LEU A 145 -5.70 9.68 -14.98
C LEU A 145 -4.27 9.20 -14.70
N PRO A 146 -4.00 8.39 -13.65
CA PRO A 146 -2.63 7.94 -13.38
C PRO A 146 -2.07 7.05 -14.49
N ILE A 147 -2.90 6.27 -15.20
CA ILE A 147 -2.47 5.48 -16.37
C ILE A 147 -2.01 6.40 -17.50
N LEU A 148 -2.82 7.40 -17.88
CA LEU A 148 -2.47 8.33 -18.95
C LEU A 148 -1.23 9.15 -18.62
N GLN A 149 -1.08 9.58 -17.37
CA GLN A 149 0.13 10.29 -16.93
C GLN A 149 1.39 9.45 -17.04
N ALA A 150 1.31 8.16 -16.71
CA ALA A 150 2.44 7.26 -16.87
C ALA A 150 2.77 6.95 -18.34
N LEU A 151 1.77 6.95 -19.23
CA LEU A 151 1.94 6.68 -20.67
C LEU A 151 2.45 7.90 -21.45
N LEU A 152 1.87 9.07 -21.19
CA LEU A 152 2.18 10.31 -21.91
C LEU A 152 3.37 11.05 -21.29
N GLY A 153 3.64 10.80 -20.00
CA GLY A 153 4.55 11.60 -19.19
C GLY A 153 3.81 12.72 -18.46
N TYR A 154 4.34 13.11 -17.31
CA TYR A 154 3.67 14.04 -16.38
C TYR A 154 3.62 15.51 -16.85
N ASN A 155 4.30 15.82 -17.95
CA ASN A 155 4.27 17.15 -18.57
C ASN A 155 3.22 17.26 -19.69
N GLU A 156 2.63 16.14 -20.09
CA GLU A 156 1.65 16.09 -21.17
C GLU A 156 0.21 16.10 -20.64
N PRO A 157 -0.75 16.72 -21.35
CA PRO A 157 -2.14 16.73 -20.91
C PRO A 157 -2.76 15.33 -20.86
N ALA A 158 -3.13 14.87 -19.66
CA ALA A 158 -3.92 13.66 -19.46
C ALA A 158 -5.41 14.01 -19.28
N VAL A 159 -6.28 13.52 -20.17
CA VAL A 159 -7.72 13.78 -20.09
C VAL A 159 -8.41 12.73 -19.25
N SER A 160 -9.03 13.15 -18.15
CA SER A 160 -9.85 12.30 -17.27
C SER A 160 -11.17 13.00 -16.93
N PRO A 161 -12.18 12.28 -16.41
CA PRO A 161 -13.42 12.91 -15.96
C PRO A 161 -13.15 14.05 -14.98
N LYS A 162 -13.76 15.20 -15.24
CA LYS A 162 -13.61 16.39 -14.39
C LYS A 162 -14.32 16.16 -13.05
N MET A 163 -13.70 16.68 -12.00
CA MET A 163 -14.33 16.75 -10.68
C MET A 163 -15.48 17.77 -10.73
N ASP A 164 -16.61 17.41 -10.15
CA ASP A 164 -17.80 18.26 -10.04
C ASP A 164 -17.90 18.79 -8.61
N PHE A 165 -17.41 20.02 -8.40
CA PHE A 165 -17.40 20.66 -7.08
C PHE A 165 -18.80 21.02 -6.59
N ASP A 166 -19.76 21.24 -7.49
CA ASP A 166 -21.15 21.52 -7.11
C ASP A 166 -21.83 20.30 -6.49
N LYS A 167 -21.35 19.08 -6.82
CA LYS A 167 -21.78 17.81 -6.21
C LYS A 167 -20.87 17.32 -5.09
N THR A 168 -19.75 18.00 -4.83
CA THR A 168 -18.79 17.56 -3.83
C THR A 168 -19.28 17.99 -2.44
N VAL A 169 -19.68 17.02 -1.61
CA VAL A 169 -20.38 17.29 -0.33
C VAL A 169 -19.40 17.58 0.82
N GLY A 170 -18.14 17.19 0.72
CA GLY A 170 -17.12 17.50 1.72
C GLY A 170 -15.81 16.74 1.50
N ILE A 171 -14.72 17.29 2.03
CA ILE A 171 -13.40 16.65 2.05
C ILE A 171 -13.01 16.50 3.51
N THR A 172 -12.97 15.25 4.00
CA THR A 172 -12.66 14.95 5.40
C THR A 172 -11.42 14.08 5.50
N PHE A 173 -10.68 14.25 6.59
CA PHE A 173 -9.49 13.47 6.90
C PHE A 173 -9.54 12.98 8.34
N GLN A 174 -9.15 11.72 8.56
CA GLN A 174 -9.11 11.09 9.87
C GLN A 174 -7.81 10.30 10.04
N PRO A 175 -7.31 10.13 11.29
CA PRO A 175 -6.18 9.26 11.52
C PRO A 175 -6.53 7.80 11.19
N CYS A 176 -5.52 7.04 10.77
CA CYS A 176 -5.63 5.58 10.68
C CYS A 176 -5.79 4.98 12.07
N ASP A 177 -6.79 4.11 12.26
CA ASP A 177 -6.96 3.34 13.49
C ASP A 177 -6.15 2.05 13.41
N PHE A 178 -4.95 2.08 13.97
CA PHE A 178 -4.04 0.93 13.98
C PHE A 178 -4.45 -0.18 14.97
N THR A 179 -5.39 0.09 15.87
CA THR A 179 -5.96 -0.96 16.73
C THR A 179 -6.96 -1.78 15.93
N ARG A 180 -7.79 -1.10 15.13
CA ARG A 180 -8.76 -1.72 14.23
C ARG A 180 -8.13 -2.37 13.00
N PHE A 181 -7.12 -1.74 12.42
CA PHE A 181 -6.43 -2.20 11.20
C PHE A 181 -4.93 -2.40 11.46
N PRO A 182 -4.56 -3.45 12.22
CA PRO A 182 -3.18 -3.65 12.63
C PRO A 182 -2.23 -3.94 11.45
N CYS A 183 -2.72 -4.50 10.33
CA CYS A 183 -1.89 -4.71 9.13
C CYS A 183 -1.28 -3.41 8.59
N ALA A 184 -1.93 -2.25 8.75
CA ALA A 184 -1.37 -0.96 8.35
C ALA A 184 -0.04 -0.64 9.06
N LYS A 185 0.19 -1.20 10.26
CA LYS A 185 1.46 -1.03 11.00
C LYS A 185 2.64 -1.69 10.29
N LEU A 186 2.41 -2.77 9.53
CA LEU A 186 3.47 -3.57 8.91
C LEU A 186 4.30 -2.74 7.92
N GLY A 187 3.70 -1.75 7.26
CA GLY A 187 4.42 -0.84 6.36
C GLY A 187 5.48 0.02 7.07
N TYR A 188 5.31 0.24 8.38
CA TYR A 188 6.27 0.94 9.23
C TYR A 188 7.26 -0.05 9.85
N GLU A 189 6.74 -1.11 10.48
CA GLU A 189 7.52 -2.11 11.20
C GLU A 189 8.56 -2.78 10.29
N ILE A 190 8.25 -2.97 9.00
CA ILE A 190 9.18 -3.62 8.06
C ILE A 190 10.50 -2.86 7.87
N GLY A 191 10.53 -1.56 8.19
CA GLY A 191 11.75 -0.74 8.15
C GLY A 191 12.83 -1.21 9.14
N ASP A 192 12.44 -1.92 10.19
CA ASP A 192 13.34 -2.47 11.21
C ASP A 192 13.91 -3.85 10.82
N TYR A 193 13.48 -4.42 9.69
CA TYR A 193 13.86 -5.75 9.25
C TYR A 193 14.83 -5.73 8.05
N PRO A 194 15.57 -6.84 7.80
CA PRO A 194 16.38 -6.97 6.60
C PRO A 194 15.54 -6.84 5.31
N PRO A 195 16.09 -6.33 4.19
CA PRO A 195 15.33 -6.01 2.98
C PRO A 195 14.46 -7.13 2.41
N LEU A 196 14.92 -8.39 2.48
CA LEU A 196 14.16 -9.56 2.00
C LEU A 196 12.90 -9.85 2.84
N SER A 197 12.77 -9.27 4.02
CA SER A 197 11.58 -9.41 4.87
C SER A 197 10.33 -8.81 4.22
N ALA A 198 10.48 -7.79 3.36
CA ALA A 198 9.36 -7.26 2.58
C ALA A 198 8.79 -8.30 1.59
N THR A 199 9.66 -9.19 1.06
CA THR A 199 9.22 -10.33 0.25
C THR A 199 8.45 -11.36 1.09
N VAL A 200 8.96 -11.65 2.30
CA VAL A 200 8.28 -12.54 3.26
C VAL A 200 6.91 -11.99 3.66
N MET A 201 6.82 -10.68 3.94
CA MET A 201 5.58 -9.98 4.25
C MET A 201 4.56 -10.10 3.11
N ASN A 202 4.97 -9.82 1.88
CA ASN A 202 4.09 -9.93 0.70
C ASN A 202 3.61 -11.36 0.50
N ALA A 203 4.52 -12.34 0.55
CA ALA A 203 4.22 -13.75 0.40
C ALA A 203 3.22 -14.24 1.47
N ALA A 204 3.43 -13.89 2.74
CA ALA A 204 2.53 -14.24 3.82
C ALA A 204 1.14 -13.59 3.65
N ASN A 205 1.10 -12.33 3.20
CA ASN A 205 -0.16 -11.65 2.91
C ASN A 205 -0.96 -12.37 1.82
N ASP A 206 -0.32 -12.75 0.71
CA ASP A 206 -1.00 -13.45 -0.38
C ASP A 206 -1.66 -14.75 0.10
N GLU A 207 -0.99 -15.52 0.95
CA GLU A 207 -1.56 -16.74 1.54
C GLU A 207 -2.68 -16.45 2.55
N CYS A 208 -2.58 -15.35 3.32
CA CYS A 208 -3.66 -14.93 4.21
C CYS A 208 -4.90 -14.51 3.43
N VAL A 209 -4.73 -13.76 2.33
CA VAL A 209 -5.82 -13.37 1.44
C VAL A 209 -6.49 -14.58 0.82
N ASP A 210 -5.70 -15.51 0.26
CA ASP A 210 -6.24 -16.74 -0.34
C ASP A 210 -7.03 -17.57 0.69
N ALA A 211 -6.47 -17.78 1.88
CA ALA A 211 -7.14 -18.49 2.95
C ALA A 211 -8.42 -17.78 3.40
N PHE A 212 -8.41 -16.46 3.55
CA PHE A 212 -9.60 -15.69 3.92
C PHE A 212 -10.70 -15.81 2.86
N LEU A 213 -10.37 -15.62 1.57
CA LEU A 213 -11.31 -15.77 0.46
C LEU A 213 -11.96 -17.17 0.43
N HIS A 214 -11.22 -18.20 0.82
CA HIS A 214 -11.71 -19.58 0.93
C HIS A 214 -12.23 -19.95 2.33
N ARG A 215 -12.50 -18.96 3.20
CA ARG A 215 -13.07 -19.13 4.55
C ARG A 215 -12.21 -19.97 5.51
N GLY A 216 -10.92 -20.10 5.23
CA GLY A 216 -9.93 -20.79 6.04
C GLY A 216 -9.21 -19.89 7.04
N LEU A 217 -9.42 -18.57 7.00
CA LEU A 217 -8.80 -17.61 7.91
C LEU A 217 -9.80 -16.57 8.40
N CYS A 218 -9.76 -16.22 9.69
CA CYS A 218 -10.52 -15.08 10.23
C CYS A 218 -9.83 -13.75 9.90
N PHE A 219 -10.61 -12.70 9.65
CA PHE A 219 -10.08 -11.38 9.29
C PHE A 219 -9.11 -10.80 10.33
N THR A 220 -9.36 -11.03 11.61
CA THR A 220 -8.53 -10.54 12.72
C THR A 220 -7.17 -11.25 12.83
N SER A 221 -6.97 -12.37 12.12
CA SER A 221 -5.74 -13.16 12.18
C SER A 221 -4.63 -12.68 11.24
N PHE A 222 -4.95 -11.84 10.23
CA PHE A 222 -4.00 -11.41 9.20
C PHE A 222 -2.69 -10.85 9.78
N TYR A 223 -2.79 -9.85 10.66
CA TYR A 223 -1.60 -9.20 11.21
C TYR A 223 -0.70 -10.19 11.95
N ASN A 224 -1.27 -11.04 12.80
CA ASN A 224 -0.51 -11.97 13.62
C ASN A 224 0.22 -13.00 12.76
N ILE A 225 -0.43 -13.58 11.75
CA ILE A 225 0.19 -14.57 10.86
C ILE A 225 1.31 -13.93 10.03
N ILE A 226 1.05 -12.76 9.44
CA ILE A 226 2.06 -12.06 8.63
C ILE A 226 3.25 -11.69 9.51
N LYS A 227 3.01 -11.12 10.69
CA LYS A 227 4.05 -10.71 11.65
C LYS A 227 4.88 -11.91 12.13
N GLN A 228 4.22 -13.00 12.53
CA GLN A 228 4.88 -14.25 12.92
C GLN A 228 5.76 -14.79 11.78
N THR A 229 5.27 -14.73 10.54
CA THR A 229 6.03 -15.18 9.37
C THR A 229 7.26 -14.31 9.16
N ILE A 230 7.13 -12.98 9.22
CA ILE A 230 8.27 -12.05 9.14
C ILE A 230 9.30 -12.36 10.23
N ASP A 231 8.87 -12.49 11.48
CA ASP A 231 9.74 -12.74 12.63
C ASP A 231 10.52 -14.05 12.49
N ASN A 232 9.85 -15.11 12.03
CA ASN A 232 10.47 -16.42 11.84
C ASN A 232 11.58 -16.41 10.78
N PHE A 233 11.46 -15.56 9.75
CA PHE A 233 12.46 -15.45 8.68
C PHE A 233 13.45 -14.27 8.87
N ALA A 234 13.28 -13.44 9.90
CA ALA A 234 14.09 -12.24 10.09
C ALA A 234 15.60 -12.54 10.21
N ASP A 235 15.98 -13.55 10.97
CA ASP A 235 17.40 -13.93 11.11
C ASP A 235 17.95 -14.58 9.82
N MET A 236 17.13 -15.40 9.15
CA MET A 236 17.52 -16.05 7.89
C MET A 236 17.76 -15.04 6.77
N THR A 237 16.95 -13.99 6.71
CA THR A 237 17.06 -12.94 5.69
C THR A 237 18.21 -11.96 5.95
N ARG A 238 18.68 -11.82 7.19
CA ARG A 238 19.76 -10.87 7.57
C ARG A 238 21.09 -11.16 6.88
N GLY A 239 21.40 -12.43 6.62
CA GLY A 239 22.64 -12.84 5.97
C GLY A 239 22.59 -12.90 4.44
N GLU A 240 21.47 -12.51 3.84
CA GLU A 240 21.18 -12.77 2.42
C GLU A 240 21.09 -11.47 1.62
N GLU A 241 21.67 -11.47 0.43
CA GLU A 241 21.61 -10.32 -0.47
C GLU A 241 20.25 -10.21 -1.18
N LEU A 242 19.81 -8.98 -1.44
CA LEU A 242 18.60 -8.70 -2.22
C LEU A 242 18.85 -9.00 -3.72
N THR A 243 18.65 -10.25 -4.11
CA THR A 243 18.76 -10.73 -5.49
C THR A 243 17.45 -11.36 -5.96
N VAL A 244 17.24 -11.45 -7.27
CA VAL A 244 16.04 -12.11 -7.84
C VAL A 244 15.90 -13.55 -7.36
N GLU A 245 17.02 -14.28 -7.25
CA GLU A 245 17.00 -15.67 -6.79
C GLU A 245 16.64 -15.79 -5.31
N ASN A 246 17.16 -14.88 -4.46
CA ASN A 246 16.77 -14.83 -3.06
C ASN A 246 15.33 -14.38 -2.87
N ILE A 247 14.82 -13.43 -3.66
CA ILE A 247 13.39 -13.06 -3.65
C ILE A 247 12.52 -14.28 -3.96
N LYS A 248 12.81 -15.04 -5.03
CA LYS A 248 12.07 -16.28 -5.36
C LYS A 248 12.18 -17.34 -4.27
N LYS A 249 13.37 -17.50 -3.67
CA LYS A 249 13.61 -18.45 -2.57
C LYS A 249 12.75 -18.10 -1.37
N PHE A 250 12.82 -16.86 -0.89
CA PHE A 250 12.11 -16.40 0.30
C PHE A 250 10.60 -16.30 0.09
N ASP A 251 10.12 -15.88 -1.10
CA ASP A 251 8.70 -15.93 -1.45
C ASP A 251 8.15 -17.36 -1.29
N ARG A 252 8.79 -18.34 -1.93
CA ARG A 252 8.32 -19.74 -1.88
C ARG A 252 8.27 -20.33 -0.47
N ILE A 253 9.34 -20.15 0.32
CA ILE A 253 9.40 -20.75 1.67
C ILE A 253 8.50 -20.00 2.66
N ALA A 254 8.34 -18.68 2.50
CA ALA A 254 7.42 -17.89 3.31
C ALA A 254 5.96 -18.28 3.04
N ARG A 255 5.58 -18.54 1.78
CA ARG A 255 4.25 -19.05 1.44
C ARG A 255 3.93 -20.38 2.13
N ILE A 256 4.89 -21.31 2.11
CA ILE A 256 4.71 -22.61 2.78
C ILE A 256 4.51 -22.42 4.29
N TYR A 257 5.36 -21.61 4.92
CA TYR A 257 5.24 -21.32 6.34
C TYR A 257 3.92 -20.62 6.69
N ALA A 258 3.51 -19.61 5.92
CA ALA A 258 2.28 -18.88 6.15
C ALA A 258 1.05 -19.78 6.01
N ARG A 259 1.02 -20.68 5.02
CA ARG A 259 -0.05 -21.69 4.91
C ARG A 259 -0.14 -22.58 6.13
N ASN A 260 0.98 -23.07 6.64
CA ASN A 260 0.99 -23.89 7.85
C ASN A 260 0.51 -23.09 9.06
N ALA A 261 0.96 -21.84 9.21
CA ALA A 261 0.52 -20.96 10.28
C ALA A 261 -0.99 -20.65 10.22
N VAL A 262 -1.56 -20.51 9.00
CA VAL A 262 -3.02 -20.40 8.80
C VAL A 262 -3.75 -21.66 9.29
N LEU A 263 -3.18 -22.85 9.04
CA LEU A 263 -3.75 -24.14 9.48
C LEU A 263 -3.51 -24.43 10.97
N GLY A 264 -2.69 -23.63 11.66
CA GLY A 264 -2.30 -23.84 13.05
C GLY A 264 -1.25 -24.94 13.27
N GLU A 265 -0.45 -25.24 12.22
CA GLU A 265 0.62 -26.25 12.21
C GLU A 265 2.01 -25.68 12.54
#